data_AF-A0A512NDL3-F1
#
_entry.id   AF-A0A512NDL3-F1
#
_cell.length_a   1.000
_cell.length_b   1.000
_cell.length_c   1.000
_cell.angle_alpha   90.00
_cell.angle_beta   90.00
_cell.angle_gamma   90.00
#
_symmetry.space_group_name_H-M   'P 1'
#
loop_
_entity.id
_entity.type
_entity.pdbx_description
1 polymer ?
#
loop_
_entity_poly.entity_id
_entity_poly.type
_entity_poly.pdbx_seq_one_letter_code
_entity_poly.pdbx_strand_id
1 'polypeptide(L)'
;MIKNAIERRIDLLASLWNEASDNPAIRLVRWVVDTDERRMLDVFVALENKEVGQTADGFLRLTASFEGAGDYAPSLVRELVKIGKASEEGLRSKELRDDWTLPPIAPNEGSGRYFLRAVDSLKSHYPDRMDCLVLFLAPAAISDAAAWRRWLEQMIGAGIPASLRVMVADPIDTPLLGELERKFPDLVLTIEPRLDMPAAMDELARSEGSEGPARAFRIHLVALAAAAQVKNGAGAQKAADQALAVARAEAWHDQEAVVQMAMAATRLATSEFDLAIKAYRSAFKAAEVAAEAAHPAAPKLRVAAGMGLAGAMLAASRWPDAARVYEATAPLANAAQDGVMVIEAWRMASYCHAQSGAAAAAWRCGNEALGAGETLDEPMRQASTLPWVGQTMLQLLDSHERKDEYAAVVQGRLSRLLGEGWEECLQTADTLP
;
A
#
# COMPACT_ATOMS: atom_id res chain seq x y z
N MET A 1 0.46 27.00 -18.57
CA MET A 1 1.17 26.20 -17.55
C MET A 1 1.36 24.81 -18.15
N ILE A 2 2.53 24.19 -18.04
CA ILE A 2 2.71 22.82 -18.55
C ILE A 2 2.02 21.88 -17.56
N LYS A 3 0.97 21.18 -18.01
CA LYS A 3 0.24 20.21 -17.17
C LYS A 3 1.13 19.02 -16.83
N ASN A 4 1.14 18.58 -15.59
CA ASN A 4 1.91 17.42 -15.12
C ASN A 4 1.30 16.10 -15.66
N ALA A 5 1.99 14.98 -15.43
CA ALA A 5 1.57 13.69 -15.99
C ALA A 5 0.17 13.24 -15.52
N ILE A 6 -0.18 13.51 -14.27
CA ILE A 6 -1.47 13.15 -13.67
C ILE A 6 -2.58 14.05 -14.21
N GLU A 7 -2.33 15.37 -14.30
CA GLU A 7 -3.26 16.34 -14.90
C GLU A 7 -3.60 15.96 -16.35
N ARG A 8 -2.62 15.47 -17.14
CA ARG A 8 -2.89 14.97 -18.50
C ARG A 8 -3.79 13.73 -18.53
N ARG A 9 -3.70 12.83 -17.55
CA ARG A 9 -4.59 11.64 -17.47
C ARG A 9 -5.99 12.03 -17.02
N ILE A 10 -6.13 13.02 -16.15
CA ILE A 10 -7.44 13.62 -15.82
C ILE A 10 -8.06 14.28 -17.06
N ASP A 11 -7.28 15.04 -17.84
CA ASP A 11 -7.77 15.62 -19.10
C ASP A 11 -8.22 14.55 -20.10
N LEU A 12 -7.50 13.42 -20.17
CA LEU A 12 -7.89 12.29 -21.01
C LEU A 12 -9.23 11.69 -20.56
N LEU A 13 -9.44 11.49 -19.26
CA LEU A 13 -10.73 11.03 -18.72
C LEU A 13 -11.87 12.00 -19.04
N ALA A 14 -11.63 13.31 -18.90
CA ALA A 14 -12.61 14.34 -19.26
C ALA A 14 -12.93 14.31 -20.78
N SER A 15 -11.91 14.13 -21.62
CA SER A 15 -12.07 14.04 -23.07
C SER A 15 -12.90 12.81 -23.46
N LEU A 16 -12.57 11.64 -22.89
CA LEU A 16 -13.32 10.39 -23.10
C LEU A 16 -14.76 10.50 -22.62
N TRP A 17 -14.99 11.18 -21.49
CA TRP A 17 -16.36 11.46 -21.02
C TRP A 17 -17.13 12.36 -21.99
N ASN A 18 -16.51 13.45 -22.47
CA ASN A 18 -17.14 14.36 -23.41
C ASN A 18 -17.49 13.66 -24.74
N GLU A 19 -16.59 12.84 -25.27
CA GLU A 19 -16.87 12.02 -26.46
C GLU A 19 -18.05 11.07 -26.25
N ALA A 20 -18.19 10.50 -25.04
CA ALA A 20 -19.32 9.64 -24.70
C ALA A 20 -20.63 10.43 -24.53
N SER A 21 -20.55 11.63 -23.94
CA SER A 21 -21.72 12.48 -23.66
C SER A 21 -22.25 13.20 -24.89
N ASP A 22 -21.43 13.38 -25.94
CA ASP A 22 -21.84 13.87 -27.26
C ASP A 22 -22.92 13.00 -27.91
N ASN A 23 -23.00 11.71 -27.56
CA ASN A 23 -24.12 10.86 -27.95
C ASN A 23 -25.27 10.98 -26.93
N PRO A 24 -26.38 11.67 -27.27
CA PRO A 24 -27.49 11.88 -26.35
C PRO A 24 -28.31 10.61 -26.06
N ALA A 25 -28.04 9.48 -26.73
CA ALA A 25 -28.68 8.19 -26.45
C ALA A 25 -28.01 7.43 -25.30
N ILE A 26 -26.71 7.65 -25.05
CA ILE A 26 -25.97 6.95 -24.01
C ILE A 26 -26.50 7.35 -22.63
N ARG A 27 -26.85 6.34 -21.83
CA ARG A 27 -27.36 6.48 -20.46
C ARG A 27 -26.47 5.87 -19.41
N LEU A 28 -25.64 4.88 -19.77
CA LEU A 28 -24.68 4.29 -18.86
C LEU A 28 -23.31 4.16 -19.52
N VAL A 29 -22.28 4.67 -18.85
CA VAL A 29 -20.89 4.50 -19.25
C VAL A 29 -20.22 3.51 -18.31
N ARG A 30 -19.76 2.39 -18.86
CA ARG A 30 -19.01 1.35 -18.17
C ARG A 30 -17.52 1.59 -18.38
N TRP A 31 -16.80 1.90 -17.32
CA TRP A 31 -15.36 2.09 -17.34
C TRP A 31 -14.66 0.80 -16.96
N VAL A 32 -13.94 0.17 -17.89
CA VAL A 32 -13.13 -1.02 -17.61
C VAL A 32 -11.74 -0.57 -17.19
N VAL A 33 -11.42 -0.77 -15.91
CA VAL A 33 -10.25 -0.14 -15.28
C VAL A 33 -9.52 -1.09 -14.33
N ASP A 34 -8.22 -0.87 -14.17
CA ASP A 34 -7.45 -1.45 -13.07
C ASP A 34 -7.65 -0.68 -11.74
N THR A 35 -6.91 -1.07 -10.69
CA THR A 35 -7.01 -0.45 -9.36
C THR A 35 -6.51 1.01 -9.35
N ASP A 36 -5.48 1.34 -10.11
CA ASP A 36 -4.91 2.69 -10.15
C ASP A 36 -5.75 3.61 -11.03
N GLU A 37 -6.25 3.12 -12.16
CA GLU A 37 -7.21 3.82 -13.01
C GLU A 37 -8.54 4.08 -12.30
N ARG A 38 -9.00 3.15 -11.45
CA ARG A 38 -10.17 3.39 -10.59
C ARG A 38 -9.97 4.58 -9.65
N ARG A 39 -8.79 4.71 -9.05
CA ARG A 39 -8.47 5.88 -8.21
C ARG A 39 -8.48 7.16 -9.04
N MET A 40 -8.02 7.12 -10.29
CA MET A 40 -8.07 8.26 -11.20
C MET A 40 -9.49 8.66 -11.56
N LEU A 41 -10.41 7.72 -11.77
CA LEU A 41 -11.84 8.03 -11.95
C LEU A 41 -12.44 8.72 -10.73
N ASP A 42 -12.09 8.27 -9.52
CA ASP A 42 -12.54 8.92 -8.29
C ASP A 42 -12.01 10.36 -8.18
N VAL A 43 -10.76 10.61 -8.57
CA VAL A 43 -10.15 11.95 -8.62
C VAL A 43 -10.81 12.82 -9.69
N PHE A 44 -11.04 12.29 -10.89
CA PHE A 44 -11.72 12.97 -11.98
C PHE A 44 -13.10 13.47 -11.52
N VAL A 45 -13.94 12.60 -10.96
CA VAL A 45 -15.26 12.95 -10.43
C VAL A 45 -15.19 14.02 -9.33
N ALA A 46 -14.17 13.95 -8.47
CA ALA A 46 -13.98 14.96 -7.42
C ALA A 46 -13.52 16.33 -7.96
N LEU A 47 -12.84 16.37 -9.11
CA LEU A 47 -12.39 17.60 -9.77
C LEU A 47 -13.49 18.24 -10.60
N GLU A 48 -14.33 17.46 -11.28
CA GLU A 48 -15.47 17.97 -12.04
C GLU A 48 -16.49 18.71 -11.15
N ASN A 49 -16.55 18.36 -9.86
CA ASN A 49 -17.38 19.05 -8.87
C ASN A 49 -16.77 20.33 -8.29
N LYS A 50 -15.64 20.81 -8.82
CA LYS A 50 -14.98 22.07 -8.41
C LYS A 50 -15.05 23.10 -9.54
N GLU A 51 -14.67 24.36 -9.25
CA GLU A 51 -14.60 25.44 -10.24
C GLU A 51 -13.67 25.16 -11.45
N VAL A 52 -12.86 24.10 -11.38
CA VAL A 52 -11.89 23.68 -12.41
C VAL A 52 -12.38 22.51 -13.27
N GLY A 53 -13.64 22.09 -13.13
CA GLY A 53 -14.24 21.04 -13.96
C GLY A 53 -14.18 21.38 -15.46
N GLN A 54 -14.03 20.35 -16.28
CA GLN A 54 -13.84 20.47 -17.74
C GLN A 54 -15.04 20.00 -18.55
N THR A 55 -16.06 19.45 -17.88
CA THR A 55 -17.28 18.94 -18.48
C THR A 55 -18.49 19.83 -18.15
N ALA A 56 -19.51 19.79 -19.00
CA ALA A 56 -20.77 20.50 -18.76
C ALA A 56 -21.76 19.73 -17.86
N ASP A 57 -21.44 18.48 -17.53
CA ASP A 57 -22.24 17.59 -16.71
C ASP A 57 -21.85 17.73 -15.22
N GLY A 58 -22.81 17.52 -14.31
CA GLY A 58 -22.56 17.51 -12.87
C GLY A 58 -22.43 16.08 -12.34
N PHE A 59 -21.50 15.80 -11.43
CA PHE A 59 -21.23 14.44 -10.98
C PHE A 59 -21.63 14.23 -9.52
N LEU A 60 -22.29 13.10 -9.25
CA LEU A 60 -22.64 12.69 -7.90
C LEU A 60 -22.16 11.26 -7.65
N ARG A 61 -21.18 11.13 -6.77
CA ARG A 61 -20.63 9.84 -6.36
C ARG A 61 -21.48 9.25 -5.24
N LEU A 62 -21.95 8.03 -5.44
CA LEU A 62 -22.73 7.26 -4.47
C LEU A 62 -21.95 6.02 -4.05
N THR A 63 -21.84 5.83 -2.74
CA THR A 63 -20.96 4.85 -2.09
C THR A 63 -21.71 3.84 -1.22
N ALA A 64 -23.03 3.95 -1.10
CA ALA A 64 -23.87 2.96 -0.43
C ALA A 64 -23.48 1.53 -0.87
N SER A 65 -23.30 0.63 0.10
CA SER A 65 -22.99 -0.77 -0.18
C SER A 65 -24.16 -1.47 -0.86
N PHE A 66 -23.86 -2.39 -1.78
CA PHE A 66 -24.84 -3.26 -2.40
C PHE A 66 -24.97 -4.55 -1.58
N GLU A 67 -25.95 -4.58 -0.67
CA GLU A 67 -26.28 -5.76 0.14
C GLU A 67 -27.33 -6.64 -0.54
N GLY A 68 -28.21 -6.03 -1.35
CA GLY A 68 -29.26 -6.70 -2.09
C GLY A 68 -30.11 -5.74 -2.90
N ALA A 69 -30.82 -6.25 -3.91
CA ALA A 69 -31.59 -5.44 -4.85
C ALA A 69 -32.74 -4.63 -4.20
N GLY A 70 -33.34 -5.15 -3.12
CA GLY A 70 -34.45 -4.50 -2.42
C GLY A 70 -34.03 -3.24 -1.66
N ASP A 71 -32.87 -3.27 -1.00
CA ASP A 71 -32.42 -2.24 -0.06
C ASP A 71 -31.47 -1.22 -0.68
N TYR A 72 -30.97 -1.50 -1.88
CA TYR A 72 -29.96 -0.65 -2.51
C TYR A 72 -30.50 0.72 -2.91
N ALA A 73 -31.60 0.79 -3.67
CA ALA A 73 -32.21 2.05 -4.06
C ALA A 73 -32.64 2.93 -2.86
N PRO A 74 -33.30 2.40 -1.81
CA PRO A 74 -33.53 3.16 -0.58
C PRO A 74 -32.26 3.72 0.06
N SER A 75 -31.17 2.95 0.03
CA SER A 75 -29.87 3.38 0.57
C SER A 75 -29.23 4.49 -0.26
N LEU A 76 -29.32 4.41 -1.60
CA LEU A 76 -28.90 5.49 -2.50
C LEU A 76 -29.73 6.77 -2.30
N VAL A 77 -31.06 6.67 -2.13
CA VAL A 77 -31.91 7.84 -1.84
C VAL A 77 -31.52 8.49 -0.51
N ARG A 78 -31.22 7.70 0.54
CA ARG A 78 -30.74 8.23 1.82
C ARG A 78 -29.41 8.95 1.66
N GLU A 79 -28.50 8.40 0.87
CA GLU A 79 -27.21 9.02 0.56
C GLU A 79 -27.39 10.33 -0.23
N LEU A 80 -28.26 10.34 -1.24
CA LEU A 80 -28.62 11.54 -2.00
C LEU A 80 -29.12 12.68 -1.11
N VAL A 81 -30.05 12.39 -0.18
CA VAL A 81 -30.56 13.38 0.78
C VAL A 81 -29.45 13.88 1.70
N LYS A 82 -28.53 13.00 2.12
CA LYS A 82 -27.37 13.41 2.94
C LYS A 82 -26.43 14.32 2.16
N ILE A 83 -26.14 14.03 0.90
CA ILE A 83 -25.29 14.89 0.05
C ILE A 83 -25.94 16.27 -0.15
N GLY A 84 -27.25 16.30 -0.39
CA GLY A 84 -28.02 17.54 -0.49
C GLY A 84 -27.92 18.40 0.78
N LYS A 85 -27.94 17.78 1.97
CA LYS A 85 -27.82 18.46 3.27
C LYS A 85 -26.39 18.80 3.68
N ALA A 86 -25.42 17.91 3.44
CA ALA A 86 -24.01 18.12 3.79
C ALA A 86 -23.33 19.22 2.97
N SER A 87 -23.92 19.58 1.82
CA SER A 87 -23.56 20.76 1.05
C SER A 87 -23.82 22.08 1.80
N GLU A 88 -24.51 22.06 2.96
CA GLU A 88 -24.64 23.22 3.86
C GLU A 88 -23.40 23.48 4.73
N GLU A 89 -22.64 22.43 5.12
CA GLU A 89 -21.53 22.57 6.08
C GLU A 89 -20.14 22.67 5.42
N GLY A 90 -20.05 22.40 4.12
CA GLY A 90 -18.76 22.35 3.42
C GLY A 90 -18.81 22.97 2.04
N LEU A 91 -18.97 24.30 1.93
CA LEU A 91 -18.35 25.18 0.92
C LEU A 91 -18.93 26.60 1.00
N ARG A 92 -18.04 27.60 1.01
CA ARG A 92 -18.37 29.02 0.81
C ARG A 92 -18.70 29.31 -0.66
N SER A 93 -19.71 28.65 -1.20
CA SER A 93 -20.39 29.05 -2.44
C SER A 93 -21.88 28.94 -2.18
N LYS A 94 -22.57 30.07 -2.27
CA LYS A 94 -24.02 30.19 -2.09
C LYS A 94 -24.79 29.11 -2.90
N GLU A 95 -25.91 28.64 -2.31
CA GLU A 95 -27.10 28.07 -2.98
C GLU A 95 -27.13 26.56 -3.31
N LEU A 96 -27.33 25.71 -2.30
CA LEU A 96 -28.49 24.80 -2.34
C LEU A 96 -29.52 25.44 -1.38
N ARG A 97 -30.70 25.82 -1.89
CA ARG A 97 -31.77 26.37 -1.04
C ARG A 97 -32.58 25.23 -0.43
N ASP A 98 -33.09 25.48 0.77
CA ASP A 98 -33.84 24.58 1.68
C ASP A 98 -35.16 23.97 1.13
N ASP A 99 -35.52 24.17 -0.13
CA ASP A 99 -36.87 23.90 -0.65
C ASP A 99 -37.00 22.67 -1.55
N TRP A 100 -35.90 21.97 -1.89
CA TRP A 100 -36.01 20.70 -2.60
C TRP A 100 -36.60 19.60 -1.71
N THR A 101 -37.64 18.93 -2.21
CA THR A 101 -38.30 17.81 -1.52
C THR A 101 -38.36 16.58 -2.42
N LEU A 102 -38.27 15.41 -1.80
CA LEU A 102 -38.40 14.14 -2.52
C LEU A 102 -39.82 13.98 -3.10
N PRO A 103 -39.95 13.44 -4.32
CA PRO A 103 -41.26 13.15 -4.89
C PRO A 103 -41.95 12.03 -4.09
N PRO A 104 -43.29 12.03 -3.96
CA PRO A 104 -44.00 10.97 -3.27
C PRO A 104 -43.85 9.64 -4.02
N ILE A 105 -43.60 8.53 -3.30
CA ILE A 105 -43.50 7.18 -3.87
C ILE A 105 -44.86 6.79 -4.50
N ALA A 106 -44.85 6.36 -5.77
CA ALA A 106 -46.09 5.96 -6.42
C ALA A 106 -46.50 4.52 -6.05
N PRO A 107 -47.80 4.18 -6.02
CA PRO A 107 -48.24 2.81 -5.76
C PRO A 107 -47.64 1.81 -6.77
N ASN A 108 -47.06 0.71 -6.28
CA ASN A 108 -46.39 -0.33 -7.06
C ASN A 108 -45.15 0.14 -7.86
N GLU A 109 -44.55 1.28 -7.50
CA GLU A 109 -43.31 1.73 -8.12
C GLU A 109 -42.12 0.90 -7.63
N GLY A 110 -41.36 0.33 -8.58
CA GLY A 110 -40.13 -0.38 -8.25
C GLY A 110 -39.06 0.56 -7.68
N SER A 111 -38.28 0.07 -6.72
CA SER A 111 -37.31 0.87 -5.97
C SER A 111 -36.28 1.59 -6.86
N GLY A 112 -35.78 0.92 -7.92
CA GLY A 112 -34.86 1.53 -8.89
C GLY A 112 -35.50 2.67 -9.71
N ARG A 113 -36.78 2.54 -10.09
CA ARG A 113 -37.53 3.60 -10.80
C ARG A 113 -37.75 4.81 -9.89
N TYR A 114 -38.10 4.56 -8.63
CA TYR A 114 -38.22 5.63 -7.64
C TYR A 114 -36.91 6.38 -7.44
N PHE A 115 -35.78 5.67 -7.33
CA PHE A 115 -34.45 6.29 -7.22
C PHE A 115 -34.14 7.21 -8.42
N LEU A 116 -34.35 6.74 -9.65
CA LEU A 116 -34.15 7.57 -10.85
C LEU A 116 -35.04 8.82 -10.84
N ARG A 117 -36.30 8.70 -10.43
CA ARG A 117 -37.23 9.84 -10.31
C ARG A 117 -36.83 10.83 -9.21
N ALA A 118 -36.28 10.35 -8.10
CA ALA A 118 -35.76 11.19 -7.03
C ALA A 118 -34.51 11.97 -7.47
N VAL A 119 -33.62 11.35 -8.24
CA VAL A 119 -32.45 12.04 -8.80
C VAL A 119 -32.88 13.03 -9.89
N ASP A 120 -33.83 12.66 -10.74
CA ASP A 120 -34.35 13.52 -11.80
C ASP A 120 -35.05 14.77 -11.24
N SER A 121 -35.78 14.62 -10.11
CA SER A 121 -36.35 15.78 -9.43
C SER A 121 -35.28 16.72 -8.88
N LEU A 122 -34.13 16.21 -8.43
CA LEU A 122 -32.99 17.02 -8.01
C LEU A 122 -32.38 17.78 -9.19
N LYS A 123 -32.12 17.10 -10.32
CA LYS A 123 -31.63 17.75 -11.54
C LYS A 123 -32.61 18.81 -12.06
N SER A 124 -33.90 18.52 -12.03
CA SER A 124 -34.97 19.44 -12.46
C SER A 124 -35.08 20.67 -11.57
N HIS A 125 -34.71 20.55 -10.29
CA HIS A 125 -34.67 21.68 -9.35
C HIS A 125 -33.45 22.60 -9.61
N TYR A 126 -32.39 22.10 -10.25
CA TYR A 126 -31.21 22.87 -10.67
C TYR A 126 -30.96 22.78 -12.19
N PRO A 127 -31.88 23.26 -13.04
CA PRO A 127 -31.85 23.00 -14.48
C PRO A 127 -30.65 23.66 -15.17
N ASP A 128 -30.27 24.87 -14.78
CA ASP A 128 -29.26 25.69 -15.48
C ASP A 128 -27.81 25.45 -15.03
N ARG A 129 -27.57 24.48 -14.12
CA ARG A 129 -26.24 24.27 -13.52
C ARG A 129 -25.36 23.25 -14.26
N MET A 130 -25.98 22.36 -15.00
CA MET A 130 -25.33 21.25 -15.69
C MET A 130 -26.24 20.72 -16.78
N ASP A 131 -25.68 20.12 -17.82
CA ASP A 131 -26.48 19.52 -18.90
C ASP A 131 -27.17 18.24 -18.40
N CYS A 132 -26.38 17.26 -17.94
CA CYS A 132 -26.88 16.07 -17.23
C CYS A 132 -26.34 15.97 -15.80
N LEU A 133 -27.10 15.29 -14.93
CA LEU A 133 -26.60 14.82 -13.65
C LEU A 133 -26.12 13.37 -13.78
N VAL A 134 -24.83 13.16 -13.53
CA VAL A 134 -24.12 11.89 -13.66
C VAL A 134 -24.05 11.20 -12.30
N LEU A 135 -24.60 10.00 -12.22
CA LEU A 135 -24.54 9.15 -11.05
C LEU A 135 -23.34 8.20 -11.17
N PHE A 136 -22.28 8.46 -10.43
CA PHE A 136 -21.21 7.48 -10.29
C PHE A 136 -21.55 6.48 -9.19
N LEU A 137 -22.03 5.30 -9.58
CA LEU A 137 -22.33 4.22 -8.65
C LEU A 137 -21.04 3.48 -8.31
N ALA A 138 -20.53 3.75 -7.11
CA ALA A 138 -19.27 3.23 -6.59
C ALA A 138 -19.48 2.55 -5.22
N PRO A 139 -20.24 1.42 -5.16
CA PRO A 139 -20.55 0.77 -3.88
C PRO A 139 -19.29 0.45 -3.09
N ALA A 140 -19.28 0.76 -1.79
CA ALA A 140 -18.16 0.42 -0.90
C ALA A 140 -17.96 -1.09 -0.76
N ALA A 141 -19.03 -1.87 -0.87
CA ALA A 141 -19.02 -3.33 -0.92
C ALA A 141 -20.13 -3.84 -1.85
N ILE A 142 -19.91 -5.01 -2.45
CA ILE A 142 -20.89 -5.72 -3.28
C ILE A 142 -20.99 -7.16 -2.78
N SER A 143 -22.11 -7.51 -2.14
CA SER A 143 -22.31 -8.84 -1.56
C SER A 143 -22.55 -9.94 -2.60
N ASP A 144 -23.20 -9.60 -3.72
CA ASP A 144 -23.45 -10.50 -4.84
C ASP A 144 -23.33 -9.74 -6.17
N ALA A 145 -22.26 -10.03 -6.91
CA ALA A 145 -21.95 -9.42 -8.20
C ALA A 145 -23.01 -9.69 -9.29
N ALA A 146 -23.63 -10.88 -9.29
CA ALA A 146 -24.65 -11.22 -10.27
C ALA A 146 -25.96 -10.50 -9.96
N ALA A 147 -26.33 -10.38 -8.68
CA ALA A 147 -27.46 -9.56 -8.25
C ALA A 147 -27.23 -8.08 -8.57
N TRP A 148 -26.01 -7.57 -8.38
CA TRP A 148 -25.64 -6.22 -8.75
C TRP A 148 -25.82 -5.95 -10.25
N ARG A 149 -25.30 -6.82 -11.10
CA ARG A 149 -25.50 -6.72 -12.56
C ARG A 149 -26.98 -6.72 -12.93
N ARG A 150 -27.78 -7.65 -12.38
CA ARG A 150 -29.23 -7.70 -12.63
C ARG A 150 -29.94 -6.42 -12.19
N TRP A 151 -29.50 -5.81 -11.09
CA TRP A 151 -30.06 -4.53 -10.63
C TRP A 151 -29.76 -3.40 -11.63
N LEU A 152 -28.53 -3.32 -12.17
CA LEU A 152 -28.19 -2.38 -13.23
C LEU A 152 -29.03 -2.61 -14.49
N GLU A 153 -29.22 -3.86 -14.92
CA GLU A 153 -30.09 -4.21 -16.05
C GLU A 153 -31.53 -3.73 -15.84
N GLN A 154 -32.07 -3.93 -14.64
CA GLN A 154 -33.42 -3.47 -14.29
C GLN A 154 -33.52 -1.94 -14.29
N MET A 155 -32.48 -1.24 -13.81
CA MET A 155 -32.43 0.22 -13.84
C MET A 155 -32.39 0.76 -15.27
N ILE A 156 -31.55 0.20 -16.15
CA ILE A 156 -31.50 0.56 -17.57
C ILE A 156 -32.87 0.30 -18.22
N GLY A 157 -33.45 -0.89 -17.99
CA GLY A 157 -34.76 -1.28 -18.52
C GLY A 157 -35.93 -0.47 -17.97
N ALA A 158 -35.81 0.14 -16.79
CA ALA A 158 -36.80 1.05 -16.24
C ALA A 158 -36.85 2.40 -16.99
N GLY A 159 -35.79 2.73 -17.73
CA GLY A 159 -35.62 3.95 -18.50
C GLY A 159 -34.93 5.04 -17.67
N ILE A 160 -33.64 5.23 -17.89
CA ILE A 160 -32.88 6.35 -17.31
C ILE A 160 -33.29 7.65 -18.05
N PRO A 161 -33.79 8.68 -17.34
CA PRO A 161 -34.18 9.95 -17.93
C PRO A 161 -33.04 10.60 -18.75
N ALA A 162 -33.39 11.38 -19.77
CA ALA A 162 -32.40 12.03 -20.65
C ALA A 162 -31.55 13.10 -19.96
N SER A 163 -32.05 13.64 -18.84
CA SER A 163 -31.37 14.55 -17.92
C SER A 163 -30.32 13.86 -17.04
N LEU A 164 -30.27 12.51 -17.05
CA LEU A 164 -29.41 11.71 -16.19
C LEU A 164 -28.48 10.80 -17.01
N ARG A 165 -27.28 10.58 -16.47
CA ARG A 165 -26.38 9.51 -16.91
C ARG A 165 -25.88 8.73 -15.71
N VAL A 166 -25.48 7.49 -15.94
CA VAL A 166 -24.88 6.63 -14.92
C VAL A 166 -23.46 6.30 -15.37
N MET A 167 -22.53 6.27 -14.43
CA MET A 167 -21.22 5.67 -14.67
C MET A 167 -20.93 4.61 -13.61
N VAL A 168 -20.25 3.55 -14.04
CA VAL A 168 -19.82 2.42 -13.20
C VAL A 168 -18.39 2.04 -13.57
N ALA A 169 -17.61 1.61 -12.58
CA ALA A 169 -16.31 1.00 -12.81
C ALA A 169 -16.45 -0.54 -12.82
N ASP A 170 -15.79 -1.20 -13.76
CA ASP A 170 -15.73 -2.64 -13.91
C ASP A 170 -14.25 -3.09 -13.90
N PRO A 171 -13.82 -3.95 -12.97
CA PRO A 171 -12.42 -4.35 -12.87
C PRO A 171 -11.94 -5.07 -14.15
N ILE A 172 -10.80 -4.68 -14.69
CA ILE A 172 -10.25 -5.26 -15.93
C ILE A 172 -9.83 -6.74 -15.77
N ASP A 173 -9.36 -7.14 -14.59
CA ASP A 173 -8.89 -8.51 -14.33
C ASP A 173 -10.04 -9.52 -14.26
N THR A 174 -11.20 -9.06 -13.78
CA THR A 174 -12.43 -9.86 -13.69
C THR A 174 -13.64 -9.01 -14.06
N PRO A 175 -13.87 -8.74 -15.35
CA PRO A 175 -14.97 -7.88 -15.78
C PRO A 175 -16.32 -8.56 -15.55
N LEU A 176 -17.22 -7.89 -14.86
CA LEU A 176 -18.51 -8.44 -14.43
C LEU A 176 -19.70 -7.84 -15.20
N LEU A 177 -19.50 -6.70 -15.87
CA LEU A 177 -20.59 -5.88 -16.43
C LEU A 177 -20.63 -5.85 -17.96
N GLY A 178 -19.81 -6.64 -18.64
CA GLY A 178 -19.77 -6.68 -20.12
C GLY A 178 -21.08 -7.11 -20.79
N GLU A 179 -21.95 -7.86 -20.08
CA GLU A 179 -23.28 -8.21 -20.61
C GLU A 179 -24.21 -7.00 -20.78
N LEU A 180 -23.97 -5.89 -20.07
CA LEU A 180 -24.83 -4.70 -20.13
C LEU A 180 -24.82 -4.08 -21.53
N GLU A 181 -23.62 -3.88 -22.11
CA GLU A 181 -23.46 -3.34 -23.47
C GLU A 181 -24.07 -4.26 -24.52
N ARG A 182 -23.92 -5.59 -24.36
CA ARG A 182 -24.56 -6.55 -25.26
C ARG A 182 -26.08 -6.53 -25.22
N LYS A 183 -26.69 -6.29 -24.05
CA LYS A 183 -28.15 -6.25 -23.88
C LYS A 183 -28.76 -4.90 -24.26
N PHE A 184 -28.00 -3.81 -24.08
CA PHE A 184 -28.46 -2.44 -24.29
C PHE A 184 -27.44 -1.63 -25.12
N PRO A 185 -27.11 -2.06 -26.35
CA PRO A 185 -26.02 -1.48 -27.15
C PRO A 185 -26.23 -0.01 -27.52
N ASP A 186 -27.49 0.45 -27.57
CA ASP A 186 -27.81 1.84 -27.89
C ASP A 186 -27.77 2.78 -26.66
N LEU A 187 -27.70 2.22 -25.45
CA LEU A 187 -27.78 2.96 -24.18
C LEU A 187 -26.51 2.83 -23.33
N VAL A 188 -25.70 1.81 -23.56
CA VAL A 188 -24.51 1.49 -22.76
C VAL A 188 -23.27 1.59 -23.64
N LEU A 189 -22.28 2.34 -23.17
CA LEU A 189 -20.97 2.44 -23.82
C LEU A 189 -19.89 1.91 -22.88
N THR A 190 -19.02 1.02 -23.37
CA THR A 190 -17.80 0.62 -22.64
C THR A 190 -16.63 1.53 -23.02
N ILE A 191 -15.89 2.03 -22.01
CA ILE A 191 -14.64 2.76 -22.19
C ILE A 191 -13.51 2.03 -21.45
N GLU A 192 -12.41 1.77 -22.17
CA GLU A 192 -11.13 1.34 -21.60
C GLU A 192 -10.16 2.53 -21.67
N PRO A 193 -9.92 3.27 -20.58
CA PRO A 193 -9.18 4.53 -20.65
C PRO A 193 -7.69 4.32 -20.91
N ARG A 194 -7.12 3.18 -20.47
CA ARG A 194 -5.72 2.80 -20.70
C ARG A 194 -4.75 3.93 -20.36
N LEU A 195 -4.85 4.44 -19.14
CA LEU A 195 -4.16 5.63 -18.66
C LEU A 195 -2.64 5.44 -18.51
N ASP A 196 -2.19 4.19 -18.46
CA ASP A 196 -0.80 3.78 -18.19
C ASP A 196 -0.27 4.49 -16.93
N MET A 197 -0.89 4.17 -15.79
CA MET A 197 -0.57 4.78 -14.51
C MET A 197 0.88 4.53 -14.06
N PRO A 198 1.50 3.36 -14.30
CA PRO A 198 2.93 3.18 -14.07
C PRO A 198 3.79 4.20 -14.83
N ALA A 199 3.53 4.40 -16.14
CA ALA A 199 4.24 5.41 -16.91
C ALA A 199 3.94 6.84 -16.43
N ALA A 200 2.70 7.12 -16.03
CA ALA A 200 2.32 8.44 -15.50
C ALA A 200 3.06 8.76 -14.19
N MET A 201 3.24 7.76 -13.31
CA MET A 201 4.00 7.91 -12.06
C MET A 201 5.50 8.05 -12.32
N ASP A 202 6.05 7.32 -13.30
CA ASP A 202 7.43 7.53 -13.78
C ASP A 202 7.63 8.93 -14.37
N GLU A 203 6.68 9.40 -15.18
CA GLU A 203 6.68 10.75 -15.74
C GLU A 203 6.55 11.81 -14.65
N LEU A 204 5.73 11.58 -13.61
CA LEU A 204 5.54 12.50 -12.49
C LEU A 204 6.78 12.54 -11.59
N ALA A 205 7.37 11.38 -11.26
CA ALA A 205 8.63 11.29 -10.54
C ALA A 205 9.77 11.93 -11.32
N ARG A 206 9.68 11.89 -12.66
CA ARG A 206 10.51 12.72 -13.53
C ARG A 206 10.07 14.18 -13.43
N SER A 207 8.83 14.61 -13.51
CA SER A 207 8.50 16.05 -13.59
C SER A 207 8.51 16.81 -12.25
N GLU A 208 8.40 16.13 -11.10
CA GLU A 208 8.36 16.76 -9.77
C GLU A 208 9.75 16.84 -9.11
N GLY A 209 10.25 18.07 -9.07
CA GLY A 209 11.52 18.46 -8.45
C GLY A 209 12.24 19.49 -9.32
N SER A 210 12.93 20.45 -8.72
CA SER A 210 13.91 21.25 -9.46
C SER A 210 14.84 20.30 -10.22
N GLU A 211 15.17 20.60 -11.49
CA GLU A 211 16.20 19.84 -12.19
C GLU A 211 17.46 19.76 -11.32
N GLY A 212 18.02 18.57 -11.18
CA GLY A 212 19.20 18.39 -10.35
C GLY A 212 19.45 16.94 -9.90
N PRO A 213 20.56 16.72 -9.18
CA PRO A 213 21.01 15.40 -8.74
C PRO A 213 19.94 14.62 -7.96
N ALA A 214 19.13 15.27 -7.13
CA ALA A 214 18.15 14.58 -6.28
C ALA A 214 17.04 13.89 -7.09
N ARG A 215 16.62 14.54 -8.18
CA ARG A 215 15.63 13.99 -9.13
C ARG A 215 16.25 12.81 -9.90
N ALA A 216 17.45 12.98 -10.43
CA ALA A 216 18.17 11.92 -11.15
C ALA A 216 18.35 10.69 -10.26
N PHE A 217 18.76 10.88 -9.01
CA PHE A 217 18.90 9.82 -8.03
C PHE A 217 17.59 9.06 -7.81
N ARG A 218 16.46 9.75 -7.55
CA ARG A 218 15.15 9.11 -7.33
C ARG A 218 14.70 8.27 -8.53
N ILE A 219 14.88 8.78 -9.75
CA ILE A 219 14.55 8.03 -10.98
C ILE A 219 15.33 6.70 -11.02
N HIS A 220 16.64 6.75 -10.75
CA HIS A 220 17.47 5.55 -10.76
C HIS A 220 17.15 4.59 -9.60
N LEU A 221 16.80 5.11 -8.43
CA LEU A 221 16.38 4.29 -7.29
C LEU A 221 15.05 3.56 -7.56
N VAL A 222 14.07 4.23 -8.17
CA VAL A 222 12.80 3.60 -8.61
C VAL A 222 13.07 2.54 -9.68
N ALA A 223 13.92 2.85 -10.66
CA ALA A 223 14.28 1.89 -11.71
C ALA A 223 14.98 0.63 -11.14
N LEU A 224 15.82 0.79 -10.11
CA LEU A 224 16.41 -0.32 -9.37
C LEU A 224 15.34 -1.19 -8.69
N ALA A 225 14.40 -0.58 -7.96
CA ALA A 225 13.32 -1.30 -7.29
C ALA A 225 12.44 -2.08 -8.28
N ALA A 226 12.06 -1.44 -9.40
CA ALA A 226 11.27 -2.09 -10.45
C ALA A 226 12.02 -3.26 -11.09
N ALA A 227 13.32 -3.10 -11.41
CA ALA A 227 14.12 -4.18 -11.98
C ALA A 227 14.31 -5.35 -10.99
N ALA A 228 14.43 -5.07 -9.70
CA ALA A 228 14.52 -6.08 -8.65
C ALA A 228 13.25 -6.93 -8.54
N GLN A 229 12.06 -6.31 -8.62
CA GLN A 229 10.77 -7.02 -8.56
C GLN A 229 10.62 -8.09 -9.65
N VAL A 230 11.08 -7.79 -10.87
CA VAL A 230 11.04 -8.72 -12.01
C VAL A 230 12.30 -9.58 -12.12
N LYS A 231 13.15 -9.63 -11.09
CA LYS A 231 14.42 -10.38 -11.02
C LYS A 231 15.38 -10.08 -12.19
N ASN A 232 15.31 -8.87 -12.74
CA ASN A 232 16.22 -8.42 -13.80
C ASN A 232 17.52 -7.89 -13.20
N GLY A 233 18.45 -8.78 -12.88
CA GLY A 233 19.72 -8.43 -12.23
C GLY A 233 20.61 -7.45 -13.03
N ALA A 234 20.60 -7.52 -14.36
CA ALA A 234 21.36 -6.59 -15.21
C ALA A 234 20.75 -5.18 -15.22
N GLY A 235 19.41 -5.10 -15.29
CA GLY A 235 18.67 -3.84 -15.17
C GLY A 235 18.87 -3.18 -13.81
N ALA A 236 18.78 -3.99 -12.74
CA ALA A 236 19.03 -3.55 -11.37
C ALA A 236 20.45 -2.99 -11.21
N GLN A 237 21.47 -3.72 -11.71
CA GLN A 237 22.85 -3.25 -11.66
C GLN A 237 23.04 -1.91 -12.37
N LYS A 238 22.52 -1.78 -13.59
CA LYS A 238 22.64 -0.53 -14.37
C LYS A 238 21.99 0.65 -13.65
N ALA A 239 20.79 0.45 -13.10
CA ALA A 239 20.09 1.50 -12.35
C ALA A 239 20.83 1.87 -11.06
N ALA A 240 21.35 0.88 -10.33
CA ALA A 240 22.16 1.11 -9.15
C ALA A 240 23.44 1.88 -9.45
N ASP A 241 24.17 1.53 -10.53
CA ASP A 241 25.40 2.24 -10.91
C ASP A 241 25.12 3.73 -11.20
N GLN A 242 23.99 4.03 -11.85
CA GLN A 242 23.55 5.40 -12.12
C GLN A 242 23.16 6.13 -10.82
N ALA A 243 22.40 5.50 -9.92
CA ALA A 243 22.05 6.09 -8.63
C ALA A 243 23.31 6.36 -7.76
N LEU A 244 24.25 5.40 -7.73
CA LEU A 244 25.51 5.53 -7.00
C LEU A 244 26.39 6.63 -7.56
N ALA A 245 26.44 6.80 -8.89
CA ALA A 245 27.21 7.88 -9.51
C ALA A 245 26.71 9.26 -9.02
N VAL A 246 25.38 9.44 -8.96
CA VAL A 246 24.77 10.67 -8.46
C VAL A 246 25.03 10.85 -6.96
N ALA A 247 24.76 9.83 -6.14
CA ALA A 247 24.95 9.91 -4.69
C ALA A 247 26.41 10.22 -4.32
N ARG A 248 27.37 9.64 -5.02
CA ARG A 248 28.81 9.89 -4.78
C ARG A 248 29.23 11.29 -5.22
N ALA A 249 28.72 11.78 -6.35
CA ALA A 249 29.02 13.14 -6.81
C ALA A 249 28.56 14.19 -5.80
N GLU A 250 27.41 13.96 -5.14
CA GLU A 250 26.83 14.86 -4.15
C GLU A 250 27.22 14.53 -2.70
N ALA A 251 28.08 13.53 -2.49
CA ALA A 251 28.47 13.02 -1.16
C ALA A 251 27.29 12.57 -0.27
N TRP A 252 26.21 12.06 -0.86
CA TRP A 252 25.05 11.48 -0.16
C TRP A 252 25.32 10.04 0.26
N HIS A 253 26.19 9.86 1.25
CA HIS A 253 26.60 8.54 1.74
C HIS A 253 25.47 7.75 2.40
N ASP A 254 24.47 8.43 2.97
CA ASP A 254 23.24 7.82 3.46
C ASP A 254 22.45 7.17 2.31
N GLN A 255 22.35 7.85 1.18
CA GLN A 255 21.69 7.35 -0.02
C GLN A 255 22.50 6.27 -0.75
N GLU A 256 23.84 6.37 -0.74
CA GLU A 256 24.72 5.28 -1.19
C GLU A 256 24.46 4.00 -0.39
N ALA A 257 24.30 4.09 0.94
CA ALA A 257 23.96 2.95 1.77
C ALA A 257 22.63 2.31 1.35
N VAL A 258 21.60 3.13 1.08
CA VAL A 258 20.28 2.65 0.63
C VAL A 258 20.37 1.89 -0.70
N VAL A 259 21.07 2.44 -1.70
CA VAL A 259 21.23 1.77 -3.01
C VAL A 259 21.96 0.43 -2.86
N GLN A 260 23.01 0.39 -2.04
CA GLN A 260 23.77 -0.83 -1.81
C GLN A 260 22.94 -1.91 -1.07
N MET A 261 22.08 -1.52 -0.12
CA MET A 261 21.16 -2.46 0.53
C MET A 261 20.11 -3.01 -0.45
N ALA A 262 19.55 -2.18 -1.32
CA ALA A 262 18.60 -2.61 -2.35
C ALA A 262 19.25 -3.59 -3.35
N MET A 263 20.49 -3.31 -3.75
CA MET A 263 21.29 -4.25 -4.56
C MET A 263 21.54 -5.56 -3.83
N ALA A 264 21.88 -5.51 -2.54
CA ALA A 264 22.10 -6.72 -1.75
C ALA A 264 20.83 -7.58 -1.65
N ALA A 265 19.67 -6.98 -1.40
CA ALA A 265 18.38 -7.67 -1.40
C ALA A 265 18.06 -8.31 -2.75
N THR A 266 18.35 -7.62 -3.86
CA THR A 266 18.17 -8.15 -5.23
C THR A 266 19.03 -9.40 -5.44
N ARG A 267 20.30 -9.38 -4.99
CA ARG A 267 21.24 -10.51 -5.09
C ARG A 267 20.86 -11.67 -4.17
N LEU A 268 20.28 -11.40 -3.00
CA LEU A 268 19.74 -12.45 -2.13
C LEU A 268 18.57 -13.18 -2.80
N ALA A 269 17.66 -12.44 -3.43
CA ALA A 269 16.51 -13.02 -4.13
C ALA A 269 16.89 -13.92 -5.32
N THR A 270 18.11 -13.76 -5.86
CA THR A 270 18.71 -14.59 -6.91
C THR A 270 19.77 -15.57 -6.39
N SER A 271 19.90 -15.73 -5.06
CA SER A 271 20.88 -16.59 -4.39
C SER A 271 22.35 -16.30 -4.72
N GLU A 272 22.65 -15.08 -5.18
CA GLU A 272 24.00 -14.58 -5.42
C GLU A 272 24.65 -14.09 -4.12
N PHE A 273 24.80 -14.99 -3.15
CA PHE A 273 25.12 -14.63 -1.75
C PHE A 273 26.41 -13.83 -1.57
N ASP A 274 27.49 -14.16 -2.29
CA ASP A 274 28.75 -13.41 -2.20
C ASP A 274 28.63 -11.97 -2.70
N LEU A 275 27.80 -11.75 -3.72
CA LEU A 275 27.53 -10.40 -4.23
C LEU A 275 26.64 -9.63 -3.26
N ALA A 276 25.66 -10.29 -2.63
CA ALA A 276 24.84 -9.68 -1.58
C ALA A 276 25.70 -9.26 -0.38
N ILE A 277 26.59 -10.14 0.10
CA ILE A 277 27.53 -9.85 1.21
C ILE A 277 28.42 -8.67 0.85
N LYS A 278 28.96 -8.63 -0.38
CA LYS A 278 29.78 -7.51 -0.85
C LYS A 278 28.99 -6.20 -0.85
N ALA A 279 27.76 -6.20 -1.36
CA ALA A 279 26.90 -5.03 -1.40
C ALA A 279 26.53 -4.54 0.02
N TYR A 280 26.17 -5.43 0.95
CA TYR A 280 25.92 -5.03 2.34
C TYR A 280 27.17 -4.48 3.05
N ARG A 281 28.37 -5.02 2.78
CA ARG A 281 29.62 -4.41 3.28
C ARG A 281 29.83 -2.99 2.76
N SER A 282 29.54 -2.76 1.48
CA SER A 282 29.57 -1.42 0.90
C SER A 282 28.52 -0.50 1.52
N ALA A 283 27.30 -1.01 1.79
CA ALA A 283 26.26 -0.25 2.49
C ALA A 283 26.69 0.16 3.90
N PHE A 284 27.27 -0.79 4.66
CA PHE A 284 27.75 -0.53 6.01
C PHE A 284 28.85 0.53 6.01
N LYS A 285 29.82 0.43 5.08
CA LYS A 285 30.87 1.45 4.94
C LYS A 285 30.30 2.84 4.62
N ALA A 286 29.30 2.93 3.75
CA ALA A 286 28.66 4.20 3.44
C ALA A 286 27.90 4.77 4.65
N ALA A 287 27.22 3.91 5.43
CA ALA A 287 26.58 4.31 6.68
C ALA A 287 27.58 4.78 7.75
N GLU A 288 28.77 4.18 7.83
CA GLU A 288 29.87 4.66 8.68
C GLU A 288 30.30 6.08 8.30
N VAL A 289 30.53 6.34 7.02
CA VAL A 289 30.90 7.68 6.53
C VAL A 289 29.78 8.70 6.81
N ALA A 290 28.52 8.32 6.61
CA ALA A 290 27.38 9.18 6.93
C ALA A 290 27.33 9.53 8.42
N ALA A 291 27.71 8.61 9.29
CA ALA A 291 27.77 8.87 10.73
C ALA A 291 28.99 9.68 11.16
N GLU A 292 30.15 9.56 10.48
CA GLU A 292 31.28 10.49 10.67
C GLU A 292 30.86 11.93 10.36
N ALA A 293 29.95 12.11 9.39
CA ALA A 293 29.29 13.38 9.08
C ALA A 293 28.10 13.73 9.99
N ALA A 294 27.87 12.98 11.07
CA ALA A 294 26.75 13.14 12.00
C ALA A 294 25.36 13.17 11.34
N HIS A 295 25.18 12.43 10.23
CA HIS A 295 23.91 12.38 9.53
C HIS A 295 22.82 11.71 10.40
N PRO A 296 21.61 12.30 10.55
CA PRO A 296 20.58 11.78 11.45
C PRO A 296 20.12 10.34 11.16
N ALA A 297 20.16 9.93 9.88
CA ALA A 297 19.76 8.57 9.49
C ALA A 297 20.83 7.50 9.77
N ALA A 298 22.08 7.90 10.01
CA ALA A 298 23.21 6.97 10.03
C ALA A 298 23.13 5.88 11.11
N PRO A 299 22.63 6.12 12.35
CA PRO A 299 22.43 5.06 13.34
C PRO A 299 21.52 3.94 12.82
N LYS A 300 20.37 4.28 12.24
CA LYS A 300 19.43 3.31 11.66
C LYS A 300 20.03 2.58 10.46
N LEU A 301 20.76 3.29 9.60
CA LEU A 301 21.41 2.70 8.42
C LEU A 301 22.51 1.70 8.80
N ARG A 302 23.32 2.00 9.82
CA ARG A 302 24.35 1.07 10.34
C ARG A 302 23.72 -0.23 10.84
N VAL A 303 22.65 -0.13 11.62
CA VAL A 303 21.91 -1.29 12.14
C VAL A 303 21.31 -2.10 10.99
N ALA A 304 20.60 -1.45 10.06
CA ALA A 304 19.98 -2.13 8.92
C ALA A 304 21.02 -2.82 8.02
N ALA A 305 22.14 -2.16 7.72
CA ALA A 305 23.22 -2.73 6.92
C ALA A 305 23.94 -3.89 7.65
N GLY A 306 24.15 -3.78 8.96
CA GLY A 306 24.77 -4.83 9.79
C GLY A 306 23.89 -6.07 9.89
N MET A 307 22.60 -5.89 10.18
CA MET A 307 21.61 -6.97 10.21
C MET A 307 21.47 -7.64 8.84
N GLY A 308 21.40 -6.85 7.76
CA GLY A 308 21.36 -7.36 6.40
C GLY A 308 22.61 -8.14 5.99
N LEU A 309 23.80 -7.64 6.37
CA LEU A 309 25.07 -8.33 6.13
C LEU A 309 25.12 -9.69 6.81
N ALA A 310 24.75 -9.73 8.09
CA ALA A 310 24.71 -10.97 8.86
C ALA A 310 23.65 -11.93 8.32
N GLY A 311 22.47 -11.42 7.93
CA GLY A 311 21.42 -12.21 7.28
C GLY A 311 21.84 -12.80 5.93
N ALA A 312 22.62 -12.07 5.14
CA ALA A 312 23.20 -12.60 3.90
C ALA A 312 24.21 -13.72 4.15
N MET A 313 25.01 -13.60 5.22
CA MET A 313 25.94 -14.66 5.65
C MET A 313 25.21 -15.88 6.20
N LEU A 314 24.13 -15.67 6.96
CA LEU A 314 23.22 -16.70 7.45
C LEU A 314 22.63 -17.50 6.28
N ALA A 315 22.08 -16.81 5.28
CA ALA A 315 21.54 -17.45 4.07
C ALA A 315 22.59 -18.25 3.28
N ALA A 316 23.86 -17.84 3.36
CA ALA A 316 25.00 -18.56 2.79
C ALA A 316 25.57 -19.67 3.72
N SER A 317 24.91 -19.95 4.84
CA SER A 317 25.35 -20.90 5.88
C SER A 317 26.73 -20.60 6.47
N ARG A 318 27.16 -19.33 6.45
CA ARG A 318 28.42 -18.86 7.05
C ARG A 318 28.20 -18.50 8.51
N TRP A 319 27.77 -19.47 9.31
CA TRP A 319 27.31 -19.24 10.69
C TRP A 319 28.30 -18.50 11.58
N PRO A 320 29.61 -18.85 11.63
CA PRO A 320 30.56 -18.14 12.48
C PRO A 320 30.77 -16.67 12.06
N ASP A 321 30.69 -16.38 10.76
CA ASP A 321 30.82 -15.01 10.25
C ASP A 321 29.55 -14.20 10.55
N ALA A 322 28.38 -14.79 10.31
CA ALA A 322 27.09 -14.18 10.62
C ALA A 322 27.00 -13.83 12.11
N ALA A 323 27.36 -14.77 12.99
CA ALA A 323 27.36 -14.56 14.44
C ALA A 323 28.19 -13.33 14.82
N ARG A 324 29.44 -13.23 14.35
CA ARG A 324 30.32 -12.10 14.65
C ARG A 324 29.74 -10.75 14.20
N VAL A 325 29.07 -10.71 13.05
CA VAL A 325 28.46 -9.48 12.55
C VAL A 325 27.22 -9.12 13.37
N TYR A 326 26.38 -10.08 13.75
CA TYR A 326 25.24 -9.85 14.64
C TYR A 326 25.69 -9.30 16.01
N GLU A 327 26.71 -9.91 16.63
CA GLU A 327 27.28 -9.42 17.89
C GLU A 327 27.81 -7.99 17.79
N ALA A 328 28.47 -7.64 16.68
CA ALA A 328 28.96 -6.29 16.44
C ALA A 328 27.83 -5.28 16.15
N THR A 329 26.66 -5.75 15.69
CA THR A 329 25.50 -4.91 15.36
C THR A 329 24.66 -4.57 16.59
N ALA A 330 24.57 -5.47 17.58
CA ALA A 330 23.82 -5.24 18.81
C ALA A 330 24.17 -3.93 19.56
N PRO A 331 25.45 -3.57 19.80
CA PRO A 331 25.77 -2.29 20.43
C PRO A 331 25.41 -1.08 19.55
N LEU A 332 25.39 -1.22 18.23
CA LEU A 332 24.95 -0.17 17.31
C LEU A 332 23.42 0.05 17.43
N ALA A 333 22.65 -1.03 17.56
CA ALA A 333 21.21 -0.96 17.81
C ALA A 333 20.91 -0.30 19.15
N ASN A 334 21.69 -0.62 20.19
CA ASN A 334 21.57 0.01 21.50
C ASN A 334 21.87 1.52 21.42
N ALA A 335 22.94 1.91 20.72
CA ALA A 335 23.28 3.32 20.50
C ALA A 335 22.21 4.06 19.67
N ALA A 336 21.50 3.36 18.79
CA ALA A 336 20.35 3.87 18.03
C ALA A 336 19.04 3.87 18.84
N GLN A 337 19.07 3.46 20.12
CA GLN A 337 17.91 3.31 21.00
C GLN A 337 16.83 2.36 20.45
N ASP A 338 17.25 1.36 19.66
CA ASP A 338 16.37 0.34 19.10
C ASP A 338 16.52 -0.97 19.89
N GLY A 339 15.88 -1.03 21.06
CA GLY A 339 16.03 -2.17 21.97
C GLY A 339 15.44 -3.48 21.44
N VAL A 340 14.47 -3.42 20.51
CA VAL A 340 13.97 -4.63 19.82
C VAL A 340 15.06 -5.20 18.91
N MET A 341 15.77 -4.34 18.17
CA MET A 341 16.90 -4.79 17.34
C MET A 341 18.11 -5.26 18.15
N VAL A 342 18.31 -4.77 19.38
CA VAL A 342 19.33 -5.32 20.29
C VAL A 342 19.04 -6.79 20.60
N ILE A 343 17.79 -7.10 20.97
CA ILE A 343 17.37 -8.48 21.25
C ILE A 343 17.53 -9.34 20.01
N GLU A 344 17.08 -8.85 18.86
CA GLU A 344 17.13 -9.61 17.61
C GLU A 344 18.57 -9.90 17.16
N ALA A 345 19.48 -8.93 17.26
CA ALA A 345 20.88 -9.13 16.95
C ALA A 345 21.51 -10.21 17.85
N TRP A 346 21.28 -10.14 19.16
CA TRP A 346 21.80 -11.15 20.09
C TRP A 346 21.16 -12.53 19.90
N ARG A 347 19.85 -12.57 19.61
CA ARG A 347 19.14 -13.82 19.28
C ARG A 347 19.78 -14.50 18.07
N MET A 348 19.98 -13.75 16.99
CA MET A 348 20.55 -14.30 15.76
C MET A 348 22.02 -14.67 15.90
N ALA A 349 22.79 -13.94 16.72
CA ALA A 349 24.14 -14.36 17.11
C ALA A 349 24.12 -15.71 17.87
N SER A 350 23.20 -15.84 18.83
CA SER A 350 23.01 -17.09 19.59
C SER A 350 22.69 -18.26 18.66
N TYR A 351 21.71 -18.09 17.79
CA TYR A 351 21.32 -19.08 16.79
C TYR A 351 22.51 -19.51 15.91
N CYS A 352 23.26 -18.54 15.35
CA CYS A 352 24.40 -18.84 14.48
C CYS A 352 25.53 -19.60 15.22
N HIS A 353 25.79 -19.25 16.48
CA HIS A 353 26.74 -20.00 17.31
C HIS A 353 26.25 -21.42 17.60
N ALA A 354 24.94 -21.60 17.85
CA ALA A 354 24.36 -22.93 18.04
C ALA A 354 24.53 -23.79 16.79
N GLN A 355 24.21 -23.25 15.60
CA GLN A 355 24.38 -23.95 14.31
C GLN A 355 25.83 -24.31 13.99
N SER A 356 26.81 -23.57 14.51
CA SER A 356 28.23 -23.88 14.36
C SER A 356 28.81 -24.74 15.49
N GLY A 357 27.98 -25.20 16.43
CA GLY A 357 28.40 -26.04 17.55
C GLY A 357 29.11 -25.28 18.69
N ALA A 358 29.13 -23.95 18.66
CA ALA A 358 29.75 -23.10 19.66
C ALA A 358 28.79 -22.83 20.85
N ALA A 359 28.38 -23.89 21.56
CA ALA A 359 27.33 -23.84 22.58
C ALA A 359 27.56 -22.78 23.67
N ALA A 360 28.80 -22.59 24.14
CA ALA A 360 29.12 -21.57 25.15
C ALA A 360 28.91 -20.13 24.63
N ALA A 361 29.29 -19.87 23.36
CA ALA A 361 29.09 -18.57 22.74
C ALA A 361 27.61 -18.30 22.47
N ALA A 362 26.86 -19.34 22.04
CA ALA A 362 25.42 -19.28 21.88
C ALA A 362 24.72 -18.93 23.20
N TRP A 363 25.07 -19.64 24.28
CA TRP A 363 24.53 -19.39 25.61
C TRP A 363 24.80 -17.96 26.10
N ARG A 364 26.02 -17.44 25.90
CA ARG A 364 26.35 -16.03 26.23
C ARG A 364 25.44 -15.07 25.47
N CYS A 365 25.33 -15.22 24.14
CA CYS A 365 24.50 -14.34 23.33
C CYS A 365 23.02 -14.42 23.72
N GLY A 366 22.51 -15.60 24.06
CA GLY A 366 21.15 -15.76 24.58
C GLY A 366 20.94 -15.00 25.90
N ASN A 367 21.93 -15.00 26.79
CA ASN A 367 21.85 -14.21 28.03
C ASN A 367 21.87 -12.70 27.77
N GLU A 368 22.66 -12.22 26.81
CA GLU A 368 22.65 -10.80 26.38
C GLU A 368 21.27 -10.41 25.83
N ALA A 369 20.65 -11.27 25.01
CA ALA A 369 19.30 -11.03 24.49
C ALA A 369 18.23 -10.97 25.60
N LEU A 370 18.27 -11.90 26.56
CA LEU A 370 17.36 -11.86 27.72
C LEU A 370 17.60 -10.62 28.60
N GLY A 371 18.86 -10.23 28.79
CA GLY A 371 19.23 -9.02 29.53
C GLY A 371 18.71 -7.74 28.85
N ALA A 372 18.80 -7.67 27.52
CA ALA A 372 18.18 -6.58 26.76
C ALA A 372 16.65 -6.57 26.92
N GLY A 373 16.01 -7.74 26.92
CA GLY A 373 14.58 -7.89 27.21
C GLY A 373 14.15 -7.29 28.56
N GLU A 374 14.97 -7.42 29.59
CA GLU A 374 14.70 -6.87 30.94
C GLU A 374 14.66 -5.33 30.96
N THR A 375 15.24 -4.67 29.96
CA THR A 375 15.26 -3.20 29.85
C THR A 375 14.10 -2.61 29.05
N LEU A 376 13.39 -3.44 28.27
CA LEU A 376 12.27 -3.00 27.45
C LEU A 376 11.00 -2.83 28.28
N ASP A 377 10.07 -2.00 27.82
CA ASP A 377 8.71 -1.98 28.37
C ASP A 377 7.89 -3.20 27.91
N GLU A 378 6.74 -3.43 28.53
CA GLU A 378 5.91 -4.61 28.24
C GLU A 378 5.44 -4.67 26.78
N PRO A 379 4.91 -3.60 26.15
CA PRO A 379 4.56 -3.62 24.74
C PRO A 379 5.73 -3.99 23.82
N MET A 380 6.92 -3.44 24.06
CA MET A 380 8.10 -3.75 23.25
C MET A 380 8.60 -5.17 23.47
N ARG A 381 8.50 -5.72 24.68
CA ARG A 381 8.82 -7.15 24.93
C ARG A 381 7.90 -8.08 24.13
N GLN A 382 6.59 -7.80 24.11
CA GLN A 382 5.62 -8.59 23.36
C GLN A 382 5.83 -8.50 21.84
N ALA A 383 6.30 -7.36 21.34
CA ALA A 383 6.62 -7.16 19.91
C ALA A 383 8.00 -7.70 19.50
N SER A 384 8.77 -8.30 20.41
CA SER A 384 10.15 -8.75 20.16
C SER A 384 10.26 -10.26 19.90
N THR A 385 11.46 -10.71 19.57
CA THR A 385 11.79 -12.13 19.36
C THR A 385 12.23 -12.87 20.63
N LEU A 386 11.91 -12.34 21.82
CA LEU A 386 12.26 -12.95 23.12
C LEU A 386 11.82 -14.42 23.30
N PRO A 387 10.61 -14.86 22.88
CA PRO A 387 10.23 -16.27 22.99
C PRO A 387 11.24 -17.21 22.30
N TRP A 388 11.74 -16.80 21.13
CA TRP A 388 12.69 -17.58 20.32
C TRP A 388 14.10 -17.61 20.92
N VAL A 389 14.49 -16.58 21.67
CA VAL A 389 15.71 -16.60 22.49
C VAL A 389 15.63 -17.75 23.50
N GLY A 390 14.51 -17.82 24.22
CA GLY A 390 14.20 -18.87 25.18
C GLY A 390 14.27 -20.26 24.57
N GLN A 391 13.57 -20.47 23.45
CA GLN A 391 13.57 -21.74 22.75
C GLN A 391 14.97 -22.19 22.33
N THR A 392 15.77 -21.29 21.74
CA THR A 392 17.15 -21.58 21.34
C THR A 392 17.99 -21.99 22.55
N MET A 393 17.87 -21.27 23.67
CA MET A 393 18.61 -21.59 24.90
C MET A 393 18.19 -22.94 25.49
N LEU A 394 16.90 -23.29 25.47
CA LEU A 394 16.43 -24.58 25.95
C LEU A 394 16.94 -25.75 25.09
N GLN A 395 16.98 -25.58 23.77
CA GLN A 395 17.56 -26.57 22.85
C GLN A 395 19.05 -26.82 23.11
N LEU A 396 19.82 -25.77 23.44
CA LEU A 396 21.23 -25.91 23.80
C LEU A 396 21.46 -26.81 25.03
N LEU A 397 20.44 -27.00 25.87
CA LEU A 397 20.53 -27.80 27.09
C LEU A 397 20.20 -29.29 26.87
N ASP A 398 19.76 -29.70 25.68
CA ASP A 398 19.27 -31.07 25.45
C ASP A 398 20.28 -32.17 25.80
N SER A 399 21.58 -31.87 25.70
CA SER A 399 22.67 -32.78 26.07
C SER A 399 23.44 -32.35 27.32
N HIS A 400 22.91 -31.42 28.12
CA HIS A 400 23.61 -30.85 29.29
C HIS A 400 23.24 -31.59 30.59
N GLU A 401 24.24 -31.96 31.40
CA GLU A 401 24.04 -32.77 32.62
C GLU A 401 23.11 -32.12 33.65
N ARG A 402 23.07 -30.78 33.70
CA ARG A 402 22.21 -29.98 34.59
C ARG A 402 21.02 -29.35 33.87
N LYS A 403 20.52 -29.97 32.79
CA LYS A 403 19.46 -29.42 31.92
C LYS A 403 18.29 -28.80 32.72
N ASP A 404 17.72 -29.55 33.66
CA ASP A 404 16.52 -29.12 34.38
C ASP A 404 16.73 -27.83 35.19
N GLU A 405 17.90 -27.69 35.83
CA GLU A 405 18.23 -26.50 36.62
C GLU A 405 18.39 -25.27 35.72
N TYR A 406 19.14 -25.39 34.63
CA TYR A 406 19.33 -24.27 33.70
C TYR A 406 18.05 -23.93 32.92
N ALA A 407 17.24 -24.93 32.58
CA ALA A 407 15.96 -24.75 31.93
C ALA A 407 15.00 -23.97 32.84
N ALA A 408 14.92 -24.31 34.14
CA ALA A 408 14.10 -23.59 35.12
C ALA A 408 14.50 -22.12 35.24
N VAL A 409 15.80 -21.80 35.17
CA VAL A 409 16.28 -20.41 35.17
C VAL A 409 15.82 -19.65 33.92
N VAL A 410 15.95 -20.25 32.74
CA VAL A 410 15.53 -19.62 31.47
C VAL A 410 14.01 -19.42 31.44
N GLN A 411 13.24 -20.45 31.77
CA GLN A 411 11.78 -20.40 31.83
C GLN A 411 11.30 -19.35 32.84
N GLY A 412 11.88 -19.31 34.04
CA GLY A 412 11.53 -18.31 35.06
C GLY A 412 11.90 -16.87 34.67
N ARG A 413 12.88 -16.67 33.77
CA ARG A 413 13.12 -15.34 33.17
C ARG A 413 12.05 -15.00 32.14
N LEU A 414 11.69 -15.94 31.27
CA LEU A 414 10.67 -15.73 30.23
C LEU A 414 9.29 -15.47 30.83
N SER A 415 8.85 -16.26 31.82
CA SER A 415 7.57 -16.03 32.50
C SER A 415 7.49 -14.63 33.15
N ARG A 416 8.61 -14.12 33.68
CA ARG A 416 8.65 -12.75 34.22
C ARG A 416 8.61 -11.66 33.15
N LEU A 417 9.20 -11.92 31.98
CA LEU A 417 9.30 -10.95 30.90
C LEU A 417 8.04 -10.89 30.03
N LEU A 418 7.43 -12.04 29.78
CA LEU A 418 6.36 -12.22 28.79
C LEU A 418 5.03 -12.70 29.39
N GLY A 419 5.03 -13.13 30.65
CA GLY A 419 3.89 -13.77 31.30
C GLY A 419 3.94 -15.30 31.22
N GLU A 420 3.08 -15.94 32.01
CA GLU A 420 2.87 -17.39 31.92
C GLU A 420 2.25 -17.77 30.56
N GLY A 421 2.64 -18.90 29.99
CA GLY A 421 2.18 -19.33 28.66
C GLY A 421 2.89 -18.64 27.50
N TRP A 422 4.06 -18.04 27.72
CA TRP A 422 4.89 -17.43 26.67
C TRP A 422 5.21 -18.40 25.51
N GLU A 423 5.13 -19.70 25.74
CA GLU A 423 5.29 -20.74 24.71
C GLU A 423 4.20 -20.67 23.62
N GLU A 424 3.02 -20.13 23.92
CA GLU A 424 1.94 -19.93 22.94
C GLU A 424 2.35 -18.94 21.83
N CYS A 425 3.25 -18.00 22.16
CA CYS A 425 3.84 -17.08 21.18
C CYS A 425 4.69 -17.80 20.12
N LEU A 426 5.16 -19.02 20.39
CA LEU A 426 5.91 -19.84 19.44
C LEU A 426 4.99 -20.60 18.47
N GLN A 427 3.72 -20.83 18.82
CA GLN A 427 2.77 -21.62 18.02
C GLN A 427 1.98 -20.77 17.02
N THR A 428 1.81 -19.49 17.30
CA THR A 428 1.10 -18.55 16.42
C THR A 428 1.97 -18.01 15.28
N ALA A 429 3.28 -18.28 15.31
CA ALA A 429 4.25 -17.84 14.33
C ALA A 429 4.75 -19.03 13.49
N ASP A 430 3.88 -19.58 12.64
CA ASP A 430 4.33 -20.46 11.56
C ASP A 430 5.31 -19.66 10.67
N THR A 431 6.54 -20.17 10.54
CA THR A 431 7.59 -19.76 9.57
C THR A 431 8.35 -18.45 9.81
N LEU A 432 9.25 -18.42 10.80
CA LEU A 432 10.50 -17.64 10.69
C LEU A 432 11.69 -18.53 11.12
N PRO A 433 12.77 -18.60 10.32
CA PRO A 433 13.93 -19.45 10.62
C PRO A 433 14.74 -19.01 11.84
#